data_AF-A0A1B0GB02-F1
#
_entry.id   AF-A0A1B0GB02-F1
#
_cell.length_a   1.000
_cell.length_b   1.000
_cell.length_c   1.000
_cell.angle_alpha   90.00
_cell.angle_beta   90.00
_cell.angle_gamma   90.00
#
_symmetry.space_group_name_H-M   'P 1'
#
loop_
_entity.id
_entity.type
_entity.pdbx_description
1 polymer ?
#
loop_
_entity_poly.entity_id
_entity_poly.type
_entity_poly.pdbx_seq_one_letter_code
_entity_poly.pdbx_strand_id
1 'polypeptide(L)'
;MDVFQTIRGWLSVGQIHAGEPDEEEGEEGEEGEEGEEGEEGEEGEEKEEEPEEEELKDPMEELREDCSNEKEISKLYDILNDCNDRVNSKTKTQETCEQELFDFLQKRDDCVSKTLFDHLQ
;
A
#
# COMPACT_ATOMS: atom_id res chain seq x y z
N MET A 1 -14.16 -43.14 -24.26
CA MET A 1 -14.46 -41.80 -23.70
C MET A 1 -13.27 -41.41 -22.86
N ASP A 2 -12.36 -40.62 -23.41
CA ASP A 2 -11.08 -40.31 -22.78
C ASP A 2 -11.21 -39.03 -21.94
N VAL A 3 -11.49 -39.21 -20.65
CA VAL A 3 -11.69 -38.13 -19.66
C VAL A 3 -10.49 -37.17 -19.62
N PHE A 4 -9.29 -37.64 -20.00
CA PHE A 4 -8.07 -36.83 -20.01
C PHE A 4 -8.00 -35.84 -21.18
N GLN A 5 -8.66 -36.10 -22.32
CA GLN A 5 -8.70 -35.14 -23.44
C GLN A 5 -9.68 -34.00 -23.21
N THR A 6 -10.72 -34.20 -22.39
CA THR A 6 -11.69 -33.14 -22.04
C THR A 6 -11.09 -32.12 -21.06
N ILE A 7 -10.19 -32.56 -20.16
CA ILE A 7 -9.51 -31.66 -19.21
C ILE A 7 -8.52 -30.73 -19.92
N ARG A 8 -7.84 -31.21 -20.97
CA ARG A 8 -6.92 -30.41 -21.79
C ARG A 8 -7.59 -29.36 -22.67
N GLY A 9 -8.90 -29.47 -22.93
CA GLY A 9 -9.66 -28.46 -23.68
C GLY A 9 -10.19 -27.32 -22.81
N TRP A 10 -10.25 -27.51 -21.48
CA TRP A 10 -10.87 -26.54 -20.57
C TRP A 10 -9.84 -25.70 -19.81
N LEU A 11 -8.60 -26.20 -19.65
CA LEU A 11 -7.46 -25.46 -19.14
C LEU A 11 -6.77 -24.66 -20.26
N SER A 12 -7.52 -23.79 -20.95
CA SER A 12 -6.92 -22.60 -21.53
C SER A 12 -6.62 -21.64 -20.38
N VAL A 13 -5.63 -22.02 -19.56
CA VAL A 13 -4.98 -21.13 -18.60
C VAL A 13 -4.35 -20.04 -19.44
N GLY A 14 -5.09 -18.93 -19.56
CA GLY A 14 -4.56 -17.67 -20.01
C GLY A 14 -3.33 -17.36 -19.17
N GLN A 15 -2.28 -16.99 -19.88
CA GLN A 15 -0.96 -16.59 -19.41
C GLN A 15 -1.05 -15.62 -18.21
N ILE A 16 -0.95 -16.16 -16.99
CA ILE A 16 -0.63 -15.37 -15.80
C ILE A 16 0.88 -15.23 -15.80
N HIS A 17 1.38 -14.08 -16.29
CA HIS A 17 2.76 -13.68 -16.08
C HIS A 17 2.90 -13.21 -14.63
N ALA A 18 3.17 -14.15 -13.71
CA ALA A 18 3.88 -13.80 -12.49
C ALA A 18 5.34 -13.56 -12.92
N GLY A 19 5.74 -12.29 -12.97
CA GLY A 19 7.13 -11.93 -13.22
C GLY A 19 8.02 -12.26 -12.02
N GLU A 20 9.32 -12.28 -12.32
CA GLU A 20 10.51 -12.22 -11.45
C GLU A 20 11.33 -13.52 -11.34
N PRO A 21 12.67 -13.45 -11.16
CA PRO A 21 13.57 -12.28 -11.08
C PRO A 21 14.74 -12.35 -12.09
N ASP A 22 15.45 -11.24 -12.33
CA ASP A 22 16.90 -11.30 -12.61
C ASP A 22 17.58 -10.03 -12.10
N GLU A 23 18.56 -10.24 -11.22
CA GLU A 23 19.43 -9.23 -10.63
C GLU A 23 20.49 -8.79 -11.66
N GLU A 24 20.72 -7.49 -11.85
CA GLU A 24 22.07 -6.92 -12.08
C GLU A 24 22.13 -5.45 -11.62
N GLU A 25 23.28 -5.09 -11.07
CA GLU A 25 23.60 -3.89 -10.27
C GLU A 25 24.06 -2.66 -11.09
N GLY A 26 23.93 -1.46 -10.48
CA GLY A 26 24.75 -0.24 -10.71
C GLY A 26 24.34 0.65 -11.91
N GLU A 27 24.42 1.97 -11.91
CA GLU A 27 25.28 2.93 -11.19
C GLU A 27 24.66 4.35 -11.26
N GLU A 28 25.27 5.29 -10.52
CA GLU A 28 24.82 6.63 -10.12
C GLU A 28 24.90 7.76 -11.17
N GLY A 29 24.28 8.90 -10.86
CA GLY A 29 24.64 10.26 -11.29
C GLY A 29 23.44 11.06 -11.82
N GLU A 30 23.29 12.37 -11.65
CA GLU A 30 23.94 13.44 -10.89
C GLU A 30 22.99 14.65 -11.03
N GLU A 31 23.11 15.63 -10.14
CA GLU A 31 22.28 16.84 -10.03
C GLU A 31 22.26 17.73 -11.30
N GLY A 32 21.18 18.47 -11.49
CA GLY A 32 21.06 19.51 -12.53
C GLY A 32 20.04 20.58 -12.16
N GLU A 33 20.58 21.74 -11.75
CA GLU A 33 19.92 22.98 -11.33
C GLU A 33 19.46 23.84 -12.54
N GLU A 34 18.29 24.49 -12.38
CA GLU A 34 17.73 25.72 -12.98
C GLU A 34 17.81 26.05 -14.49
N GLY A 35 16.68 26.52 -15.02
CA GLY A 35 16.57 27.21 -16.31
C GLY A 35 15.19 27.84 -16.53
N GLU A 36 15.14 29.17 -16.41
CA GLU A 36 14.01 30.09 -16.51
C GLU A 36 13.60 30.44 -17.98
N GLU A 37 12.31 30.78 -18.13
CA GLU A 37 11.61 31.62 -19.14
C GLU A 37 11.49 31.23 -20.64
N GLY A 38 10.24 31.32 -21.11
CA GLY A 38 9.85 31.46 -22.52
C GLY A 38 8.38 31.85 -22.67
N GLU A 39 8.14 33.12 -23.05
CA GLU A 39 6.86 33.83 -23.25
C GLU A 39 5.86 33.22 -24.26
N GLU A 40 4.59 33.36 -23.87
CA GLU A 40 3.35 33.70 -24.61
C GLU A 40 2.94 32.95 -25.89
N GLY A 41 1.84 32.21 -25.74
CA GLY A 41 0.84 31.98 -26.79
C GLY A 41 -0.55 32.15 -26.18
N GLU A 42 -1.16 33.31 -26.41
CA GLU A 42 -2.54 33.64 -26.03
C GLU A 42 -3.51 32.93 -27.01
N GLU A 43 -3.98 31.74 -26.64
CA GLU A 43 -5.22 31.18 -27.17
C GLU A 43 -6.23 31.10 -26.03
N GLY A 44 -7.40 31.71 -26.23
CA GLY A 44 -8.46 31.75 -25.25
C GLY A 44 -8.97 30.35 -24.94
N GLU A 45 -8.44 29.77 -23.87
CA GLU A 45 -9.06 28.64 -23.20
C GLU A 45 -10.34 29.14 -22.52
N GLU A 46 -11.49 28.77 -23.10
CA GLU A 46 -12.69 28.59 -22.29
C GLU A 46 -12.33 27.54 -21.24
N LYS A 47 -11.93 27.99 -20.05
CA LYS A 47 -11.72 27.16 -18.88
C LYS A 47 -13.08 26.57 -18.53
N GLU A 48 -13.39 25.44 -19.15
CA GLU A 48 -14.40 24.51 -18.70
C GLU A 48 -14.08 24.29 -17.21
N GLU A 49 -14.94 24.77 -16.31
CA GLU A 49 -14.81 24.43 -14.90
C GLU A 49 -14.98 22.92 -14.83
N GLU A 50 -13.86 22.19 -14.79
CA GLU A 50 -13.88 20.79 -14.39
C GLU A 50 -14.66 20.73 -13.08
N PRO A 51 -15.69 19.86 -12.98
CA PRO A 51 -16.40 19.69 -11.74
C PRO A 51 -15.37 19.40 -10.65
N GLU A 52 -15.37 20.17 -9.55
CA GLU A 52 -14.54 19.86 -8.39
C GLU A 52 -14.77 18.39 -8.05
N GLU A 53 -13.78 17.54 -8.32
CA GLU A 53 -13.84 16.13 -7.97
C GLU A 53 -13.94 16.07 -6.44
N GLU A 54 -15.14 15.75 -5.92
CA GLU A 54 -15.31 15.50 -4.50
C GLU A 54 -14.33 14.40 -4.09
N GLU A 55 -13.37 14.73 -3.23
CA GLU A 55 -12.36 13.80 -2.73
C GLU A 55 -13.07 12.63 -2.03
N LEU A 56 -13.12 11.49 -2.71
CA LEU A 56 -13.72 10.28 -2.17
C LEU A 56 -12.88 9.80 -0.98
N LYS A 57 -13.40 9.94 0.23
CA LYS A 57 -12.74 9.50 1.45
C LYS A 57 -12.91 8.00 1.67
N ASP A 58 -11.82 7.30 2.00
CA ASP A 58 -11.86 5.90 2.40
C ASP A 58 -12.30 5.78 3.88
N PRO A 59 -13.50 5.25 4.17
CA PRO A 59 -13.97 5.07 5.55
C PRO A 59 -13.04 4.14 6.37
N MET A 60 -12.25 3.28 5.72
CA MET A 60 -11.29 2.42 6.40
C MET A 60 -10.16 3.21 7.06
N GLU A 61 -9.74 4.34 6.49
CA GLU A 61 -8.64 5.14 7.03
C GLU A 61 -9.05 5.79 8.36
N GLU A 62 -10.21 6.44 8.39
CA GLU A 62 -10.79 7.04 9.60
C GLU A 62 -10.97 5.98 10.70
N LEU A 63 -11.55 4.82 10.36
CA LEU A 63 -11.76 3.74 11.33
C LEU A 63 -10.45 3.14 11.85
N ARG A 64 -9.40 3.05 11.02
CA ARG A 64 -8.09 2.57 11.47
C ARG A 64 -7.44 3.55 12.43
N GLU A 65 -7.56 4.85 12.21
CA GLU A 65 -7.06 5.87 13.15
C GLU A 65 -7.79 5.76 14.49
N ASP A 66 -9.12 5.76 14.47
CA ASP A 66 -9.95 5.64 15.67
C ASP A 66 -9.63 4.36 16.48
N CYS A 67 -9.57 3.20 15.81
CA CYS A 67 -9.23 1.94 16.46
C CYS A 67 -7.78 1.91 16.98
N SER A 68 -6.84 2.59 16.32
CA SER A 68 -5.44 2.65 16.77
C SER A 68 -5.27 3.47 18.05
N ASN A 69 -6.16 4.42 18.30
CA ASN A 69 -6.18 5.26 19.50
C ASN A 69 -6.75 4.55 20.75
N GLU A 70 -7.34 3.34 20.61
CA GLU A 70 -7.76 2.56 21.75
C GLU A 70 -6.56 2.16 22.63
N LYS A 71 -6.69 2.30 23.95
CA LYS A 71 -5.58 2.11 24.91
C LYS A 71 -4.86 0.76 24.81
N GLU A 72 -5.56 -0.32 24.46
CA GLU A 72 -4.93 -1.64 24.31
C GLU A 72 -4.19 -1.76 22.97
N ILE A 73 -4.77 -1.22 21.90
CA ILE A 73 -4.19 -1.24 20.56
C ILE A 73 -2.99 -0.30 20.47
N SER A 74 -3.09 0.89 21.06
CA SER A 74 -1.99 1.87 21.11
C SER A 74 -0.75 1.30 21.81
N LYS A 75 -0.92 0.49 22.86
CA LYS A 75 0.19 -0.20 23.52
C LYS A 75 0.87 -1.24 22.64
N LEU A 76 0.09 -1.95 21.83
CA LEU A 76 0.66 -2.91 20.88
C LEU A 76 1.46 -2.18 19.79
N TYR A 77 0.99 -1.01 19.38
CA TYR A 77 1.74 -0.13 18.49
C TYR A 77 3.05 0.38 19.13
N ASP A 78 3.02 0.77 20.41
CA ASP A 78 4.25 1.15 21.15
C ASP A 78 5.26 -0.01 21.20
N ILE A 79 4.80 -1.23 21.49
CA ILE A 79 5.64 -2.44 21.51
C ILE A 79 6.24 -2.73 20.13
N LEU A 80 5.45 -2.57 19.07
CA LEU A 80 5.93 -2.71 17.69
C LEU A 80 7.03 -1.67 17.38
N ASN A 81 6.84 -0.41 17.78
CA ASN A 81 7.84 0.64 17.58
C ASN A 81 9.13 0.37 18.38
N ASP A 82 9.01 -0.07 19.62
CA ASP A 82 10.17 -0.48 20.44
C ASP A 82 10.95 -1.64 19.79
N CYS A 83 10.27 -2.57 19.11
CA CYS A 83 10.92 -3.60 18.30
C CYS A 83 11.63 -2.99 17.09
N ASN A 84 10.95 -2.13 16.32
CA ASN A 84 11.51 -1.50 15.13
C ASN A 84 12.78 -0.70 15.48
N ASP A 85 12.77 0.08 16.55
CA ASP A 85 13.94 0.82 17.03
C ASP A 85 15.11 -0.11 17.40
N ARG A 86 14.80 -1.25 18.03
CA ARG A 86 15.81 -2.26 18.40
C ARG A 86 16.38 -3.00 17.20
N VAL A 87 15.58 -3.30 16.18
CA VAL A 87 16.05 -3.94 14.94
C VAL A 87 16.87 -2.95 14.12
N ASN A 88 16.37 -1.74 13.92
CA ASN A 88 17.02 -0.71 13.12
C ASN A 88 18.33 -0.18 13.75
N SER A 89 18.48 -0.26 15.07
CA SER A 89 19.73 0.12 15.74
C SER A 89 20.86 -0.91 15.59
N LYS A 90 20.59 -2.11 15.06
CA LYS A 90 21.59 -3.18 14.90
C LYS A 90 22.09 -3.26 13.46
N THR A 91 23.42 -3.30 13.29
CA THR A 91 24.04 -3.46 11.96
C THR A 91 23.91 -4.88 11.39
N LYS A 92 23.79 -5.89 12.26
CA LYS A 92 23.57 -7.30 11.89
C LYS A 92 22.69 -7.96 12.94
N THR A 93 21.46 -8.29 12.58
CA THR A 93 20.53 -9.04 13.44
C THR A 93 19.67 -10.01 12.62
N GLN A 94 19.17 -11.04 13.28
CA GLN A 94 18.17 -11.98 12.73
C GLN A 94 16.80 -11.76 13.38
N GLU A 95 16.68 -10.73 14.21
CA GLU A 95 15.42 -10.36 14.85
C GLU A 95 14.48 -9.70 13.84
N THR A 96 13.21 -10.07 13.90
CA THR A 96 12.12 -9.54 13.08
C THR A 96 10.99 -9.06 13.98
N CYS A 97 10.27 -8.00 13.59
CA CYS A 97 9.13 -7.47 14.34
C CYS A 97 7.77 -8.01 13.87
N GLU A 98 7.76 -9.17 13.20
CA GLU A 98 6.55 -9.76 12.63
C GLU A 98 5.54 -10.16 13.70
N GLN A 99 6.00 -10.64 14.85
CA GLN A 99 5.10 -11.04 15.94
C GLN A 99 4.34 -9.81 16.46
N GLU A 100 5.05 -8.75 16.80
CA GLU A 100 4.46 -7.49 17.29
C GLU A 100 3.55 -6.85 16.24
N LEU A 101 3.92 -6.97 14.96
CA LEU A 101 3.09 -6.50 13.85
C LEU A 101 1.77 -7.26 13.78
N PHE A 102 1.80 -8.60 13.84
CA PHE A 102 0.57 -9.40 13.80
C PHE A 102 -0.30 -9.18 15.04
N ASP A 103 0.31 -9.02 16.22
CA ASP A 103 -0.42 -8.71 17.45
C ASP A 103 -1.19 -7.38 17.32
N PHE A 104 -0.53 -6.33 16.83
CA PHE A 104 -1.15 -5.02 16.57
C PHE A 104 -2.25 -5.11 15.49
N LEU A 105 -1.94 -5.71 14.33
CA LEU A 105 -2.86 -5.82 13.21
C LEU A 105 -4.12 -6.60 13.60
N GLN A 106 -3.97 -7.75 14.27
CA GLN A 106 -5.11 -8.55 14.68
C GLN A 106 -6.05 -7.74 15.57
N LYS A 107 -5.52 -7.01 16.55
CA LYS A 107 -6.37 -6.23 17.47
C LYS A 107 -7.01 -5.02 16.82
N ARG A 108 -6.27 -4.30 15.97
CA ARG A 108 -6.83 -3.19 15.21
C ARG A 108 -7.92 -3.66 14.25
N ASP A 109 -7.67 -4.74 13.52
CA ASP A 109 -8.61 -5.24 12.51
C ASP A 109 -9.84 -5.90 13.14
N ASP A 110 -9.71 -6.54 14.32
CA ASP A 110 -10.83 -6.96 15.17
C ASP A 110 -11.73 -5.77 15.57
N CYS A 111 -11.16 -4.56 15.74
CA CYS A 111 -11.92 -3.33 16.00
C CYS A 111 -12.58 -2.81 14.72
N VAL A 112 -11.81 -2.61 13.65
CA VAL A 112 -12.29 -2.03 12.38
C VAL A 112 -13.42 -2.86 11.75
N SER A 113 -13.30 -4.19 11.79
CA SER A 113 -14.26 -5.12 11.17
C SER A 113 -15.68 -5.02 11.74
N LYS A 114 -15.85 -4.42 12.93
CA LYS A 114 -17.17 -4.23 13.56
C LYS A 114 -18.04 -3.21 12.83
N THR A 115 -17.41 -2.25 12.14
CA THR A 115 -18.11 -1.07 11.58
C THR A 115 -17.82 -0.89 10.09
N LEU A 116 -16.66 -1.32 9.58
CA LEU A 116 -16.22 -1.04 8.21
C LEU A 116 -17.26 -1.40 7.14
N PHE A 117 -17.91 -2.57 7.26
CA PHE A 117 -18.87 -3.04 6.25
C PHE A 117 -20.18 -2.25 6.23
N ASP A 118 -20.49 -1.46 7.27
CA ASP A 118 -21.66 -0.58 7.24
C ASP A 118 -21.44 0.62 6.31
N HIS A 119 -20.18 0.94 5.98
CA HIS A 119 -19.80 2.01 5.07
C HIS A 119 -19.63 1.53 3.61
N LEU A 120 -19.64 0.22 3.35
CA LEU A 120 -19.40 -0.38 2.04
C LEU A 120 -20.70 -0.96 1.49
N GLN A 121 -21.40 -0.22 0.62
CA GLN A 121 -22.68 -0.62 0.01
C GLN A 121 -22.56 -0.93 -1.48
#